data_AF-A0A4R0H2S2-F1
#
_entry.id   AF-A0A4R0H2S2-F1
#
_cell.length_a   1.000
_cell.length_b   1.000
_cell.length_c   1.000
_cell.angle_alpha   90.00
_cell.angle_beta   90.00
_cell.angle_gamma   90.00
#
_symmetry.space_group_name_H-M   'P 1'
#
loop_
_entity.id
_entity.type
_entity.pdbx_description
1 polymer ?
#
loop_
_entity_poly.entity_id
_entity_poly.type
_entity_poly.pdbx_seq_one_letter_code
_entity_poly.pdbx_strand_id
1 'polypeptide(L)'
;MSRVPKLAAVLAVGALALTALPSNAAEPAQPTGEPDLAAAFKTASAKYDVPREVLVGVGFAETHLDGHNGTPSQANGYGVMHLAGNNVNKTMSEASKLTGLPVAELSKDDTSNILGAAAVLDSYADQAGLTDRSDLGKWYGVIAKYSHSADAPTARLYTDEVYRVIARGVRTAGVSTDPKKVTPALGAYAKVAPIGSKASVQAVDYPGAIWNPASTSNYRVGRTAAITTIVIHVTQGSYAGTISWFKNPSAQVSAHYVVRSSDGEVTQMVAEKDTAWHVRTENPYTIGIEHEGFVDEPSWFTDAMYRSSAALTRNIADRRGIPKDRAHIKGHSEMPNNDHTDPGPNWNWDYYMQLVNGGDPNPPEYNFTTWGAGVNVRSAPKLSASVVTTLPGPTRVFVECQVQGDTVTAGGYTNNWWAKLRDQNGYMTNIYIDDPNAKLPGVPDC
;
A
#
# COMPACT_ATOMS: atom_id res chain seq x y z
N MET A 1 18.41 -22.75 65.96
CA MET A 1 18.22 -22.84 64.50
C MET A 1 18.71 -24.22 64.06
N SER A 2 17.77 -25.17 63.93
CA SER A 2 17.95 -26.57 63.50
C SER A 2 18.52 -26.65 62.08
N ARG A 3 19.18 -27.70 61.57
CA ARG A 3 19.72 -28.99 62.03
C ARG A 3 20.64 -29.46 60.88
N VAL A 4 21.75 -30.12 61.22
CA VAL A 4 22.58 -31.01 60.35
C VAL A 4 21.96 -32.44 60.44
N PRO A 5 22.37 -33.54 59.76
CA PRO A 5 23.02 -33.85 58.46
C PRO A 5 22.25 -34.95 57.64
N LYS A 6 22.79 -35.45 56.50
CA LYS A 6 23.21 -36.88 56.34
C LYS A 6 23.86 -37.21 54.98
N LEU A 7 24.92 -38.01 55.08
CA LEU A 7 25.74 -38.66 54.05
C LEU A 7 25.08 -39.95 53.48
N ALA A 8 25.70 -40.43 52.39
CA ALA A 8 25.79 -41.81 51.86
C ALA A 8 24.78 -42.20 50.77
N ALA A 9 25.08 -42.99 49.74
CA ALA A 9 26.30 -43.55 49.15
C ALA A 9 25.89 -44.33 47.86
N VAL A 10 26.89 -44.82 47.12
CA VAL A 10 26.90 -46.02 46.24
C VAL A 10 26.66 -45.85 44.73
N LEU A 11 27.63 -46.41 43.99
CA LEU A 11 27.73 -46.62 42.55
C LEU A 11 26.59 -47.47 41.96
N ALA A 12 26.23 -47.20 40.69
CA ALA A 12 25.97 -48.25 39.71
C ALA A 12 26.20 -47.72 38.29
N VAL A 13 27.19 -48.29 37.60
CA VAL A 13 27.35 -48.18 36.14
C VAL A 13 26.33 -49.14 35.52
N GLY A 14 25.36 -48.60 34.78
CA GLY A 14 24.38 -49.38 34.03
C GLY A 14 24.22 -48.78 32.65
N ALA A 15 24.82 -49.42 31.64
CA ALA A 15 24.54 -49.15 30.25
C ALA A 15 23.10 -49.62 29.95
N LEU A 16 22.21 -48.68 29.60
CA LEU A 16 20.90 -49.00 29.03
C LEU A 16 20.78 -48.31 27.67
N ALA A 17 20.79 -49.13 26.63
CA ALA A 17 20.29 -48.77 25.32
C ALA A 17 18.78 -48.47 25.45
N LEU A 18 18.40 -47.21 25.25
CA LEU A 18 17.00 -46.85 25.01
C LEU A 18 16.78 -46.66 23.51
N THR A 19 15.96 -47.55 23.00
CA THR A 19 15.29 -47.54 21.70
C THR A 19 14.67 -46.18 21.40
N ALA A 20 14.97 -45.63 20.21
CA ALA A 20 14.29 -44.47 19.66
C ALA A 20 12.79 -44.77 19.50
N LEU A 21 11.96 -44.10 20.30
CA LEU A 21 10.53 -43.95 20.00
C LEU A 21 10.41 -42.83 18.96
N PRO A 22 9.49 -42.94 17.97
CA PRO A 22 9.21 -41.84 17.07
C PRO A 22 8.63 -40.69 17.90
N SER A 23 9.37 -39.59 17.99
CA SER A 23 8.82 -38.32 18.43
C SER A 23 7.79 -37.88 17.39
N ASN A 24 6.52 -38.19 17.62
CA ASN A 24 5.44 -37.35 17.12
C ASN A 24 5.50 -36.04 17.89
N ALA A 25 6.48 -35.20 17.56
CA ALA A 25 6.39 -33.79 17.85
C ALA A 25 5.24 -33.28 17.00
N ALA A 26 4.09 -33.06 17.64
CA ALA A 26 3.00 -32.34 17.03
C ALA A 26 3.57 -31.03 16.48
N GLU A 27 3.36 -30.83 15.19
CA GLU A 27 3.64 -29.58 14.50
C GLU A 27 3.01 -28.44 15.33
N PRO A 28 3.75 -27.36 15.66
CA PRO A 28 3.17 -26.26 16.41
C PRO A 28 1.94 -25.78 15.65
N ALA A 29 0.80 -25.80 16.33
CA ALA A 29 -0.45 -25.32 15.76
C ALA A 29 -0.22 -23.93 15.16
N GLN A 30 -0.53 -23.78 13.87
CA GLN A 30 -0.56 -22.47 13.24
C GLN A 30 -1.45 -21.56 14.09
N PRO A 31 -1.07 -20.27 14.27
CA PRO A 31 -1.88 -19.35 15.05
C PRO A 31 -3.31 -19.31 14.46
N THR A 32 -4.27 -19.79 15.25
CA THR A 32 -5.69 -19.63 14.96
C THR A 32 -6.04 -18.17 15.20
N GLY A 33 -6.26 -17.38 14.15
CA GLY A 33 -6.85 -16.05 14.32
C GLY A 33 -6.57 -14.95 13.30
N GLU A 34 -5.94 -15.19 12.16
CA GLU A 34 -6.09 -14.25 11.02
C GLU A 34 -7.37 -14.60 10.25
N PRO A 35 -8.20 -13.61 9.86
CA PRO A 35 -9.33 -13.86 8.97
C PRO A 35 -8.81 -14.56 7.71
N ASP A 36 -9.42 -15.68 7.34
CA ASP A 36 -9.17 -16.28 6.03
C ASP A 36 -9.83 -15.38 4.97
N LEU A 37 -9.12 -14.32 4.59
CA LEU A 37 -9.58 -13.35 3.57
C LEU A 37 -9.92 -14.07 2.27
N ALA A 38 -9.20 -15.14 1.91
CA ALA A 38 -9.48 -15.91 0.71
C ALA A 38 -10.86 -16.59 0.78
N ALA A 39 -11.22 -17.17 1.94
CA ALA A 39 -12.56 -17.69 2.20
C ALA A 39 -13.62 -16.60 2.30
N ALA A 40 -13.31 -15.44 2.88
CA ALA A 40 -14.23 -14.29 2.95
C ALA A 40 -14.62 -13.81 1.54
N PHE A 41 -13.63 -13.57 0.66
CA PHE A 41 -13.87 -13.19 -0.74
C PHE A 41 -14.67 -14.26 -1.50
N LYS A 42 -14.34 -15.54 -1.31
CA LYS A 42 -15.07 -16.65 -1.94
C LYS A 42 -16.54 -16.68 -1.50
N THR A 43 -16.79 -16.50 -0.20
CA THR A 43 -18.12 -16.53 0.40
C THR A 43 -18.96 -15.34 -0.07
N ALA A 44 -18.40 -14.13 -0.03
CA ALA A 44 -19.08 -12.92 -0.48
C ALA A 44 -19.40 -12.98 -1.98
N SER A 45 -18.46 -13.45 -2.80
CA SER A 45 -18.65 -13.68 -4.24
C SER A 45 -19.82 -14.61 -4.52
N ALA A 46 -19.86 -15.77 -3.86
CA ALA A 46 -20.93 -16.74 -4.04
C ALA A 46 -22.30 -16.25 -3.55
N LYS A 47 -22.33 -15.44 -2.48
CA LYS A 47 -23.58 -14.92 -1.90
C LYS A 47 -24.24 -13.84 -2.76
N TYR A 48 -23.45 -12.96 -3.34
CA TYR A 48 -23.93 -11.73 -4.01
C TYR A 48 -23.73 -11.74 -5.53
N ASP A 49 -23.34 -12.88 -6.11
CA ASP A 49 -23.12 -13.02 -7.56
C ASP A 49 -22.21 -11.92 -8.14
N VAL A 50 -21.13 -11.62 -7.40
CA VAL A 50 -20.05 -10.71 -7.80
C VAL A 50 -18.80 -11.55 -8.06
N PRO A 51 -18.12 -11.45 -9.22
CA PRO A 51 -16.90 -12.20 -9.46
C PRO A 51 -15.84 -11.94 -8.39
N ARG A 52 -15.20 -13.01 -7.91
CA ARG A 52 -14.16 -12.92 -6.88
C ARG A 52 -13.02 -12.00 -7.30
N GLU A 53 -12.66 -11.99 -8.58
CA GLU A 53 -11.62 -11.11 -9.13
C GLU A 53 -12.00 -9.63 -9.06
N VAL A 54 -13.28 -9.28 -9.18
CA VAL A 54 -13.75 -7.90 -8.99
C VAL A 54 -13.61 -7.51 -7.52
N LEU A 55 -14.05 -8.36 -6.58
CA LEU A 55 -13.93 -8.06 -5.15
C LEU A 55 -12.48 -7.92 -4.71
N VAL A 56 -11.62 -8.87 -5.10
CA VAL A 56 -10.18 -8.80 -4.78
C VAL A 56 -9.52 -7.60 -5.45
N GLY A 57 -9.88 -7.30 -6.71
CA GLY A 57 -9.35 -6.15 -7.43
C GLY A 57 -9.70 -4.82 -6.77
N VAL A 58 -10.95 -4.67 -6.32
CA VAL A 58 -11.41 -3.49 -5.56
C VAL A 58 -10.69 -3.39 -4.22
N GLY A 59 -10.70 -4.44 -3.41
CA GLY A 59 -10.07 -4.39 -2.09
C GLY A 59 -8.56 -4.14 -2.15
N PHE A 60 -7.88 -4.70 -3.15
CA PHE A 60 -6.47 -4.42 -3.35
C PHE A 60 -6.26 -2.97 -3.80
N ALA A 61 -7.03 -2.45 -4.76
CA ALA A 61 -6.88 -1.06 -5.21
C ALA A 61 -7.18 -0.03 -4.10
N GLU A 62 -8.01 -0.38 -3.12
CA GLU A 62 -8.34 0.51 -2.01
C GLU A 62 -7.33 0.47 -0.87
N THR A 63 -6.95 -0.72 -0.42
CA THR A 63 -6.19 -0.90 0.84
C THR A 63 -5.05 -1.92 0.75
N HIS A 64 -4.72 -2.43 -0.44
CA HIS A 64 -3.81 -3.58 -0.61
C HIS A 64 -4.26 -4.83 0.19
N LEU A 65 -5.57 -4.99 0.40
CA LEU A 65 -6.19 -6.04 1.22
C LEU A 65 -5.96 -5.91 2.73
N ASP A 66 -5.55 -4.74 3.22
CA ASP A 66 -5.40 -4.47 4.65
C ASP A 66 -6.68 -3.86 5.24
N GLY A 67 -7.09 -4.32 6.42
CA GLY A 67 -8.27 -3.83 7.15
C GLY A 67 -8.02 -2.60 8.02
N HIS A 68 -6.76 -2.15 8.13
CA HIS A 68 -6.25 -1.05 8.94
C HIS A 68 -6.70 -1.11 10.40
N ASN A 69 -6.83 -2.33 10.94
CA ASN A 69 -7.33 -2.60 12.29
C ASN A 69 -8.68 -1.88 12.59
N GLY A 70 -9.48 -1.65 11.55
CA GLY A 70 -10.75 -0.93 11.62
C GLY A 70 -10.64 0.58 11.85
N THR A 71 -9.46 1.16 11.64
CA THR A 71 -9.27 2.62 11.64
C THR A 71 -9.71 3.23 10.30
N PRO A 72 -10.27 4.45 10.28
CA PRO A 72 -10.70 5.09 9.04
C PRO A 72 -9.55 5.73 8.27
N SER A 73 -9.73 5.77 6.96
CA SER A 73 -9.06 6.71 6.04
C SER A 73 -9.48 8.17 6.27
N GLN A 74 -8.79 9.13 5.64
CA GLN A 74 -9.20 10.55 5.65
C GLN A 74 -10.60 10.78 5.05
N ALA A 75 -11.05 9.89 4.17
CA ALA A 75 -12.38 9.95 3.57
C ALA A 75 -13.46 9.27 4.42
N ASN A 76 -13.15 8.86 5.66
CA ASN A 76 -14.04 8.09 6.54
C ASN A 76 -14.48 6.74 5.94
N GLY A 77 -13.55 6.10 5.21
CA GLY A 77 -13.67 4.74 4.68
C GLY A 77 -12.93 3.73 5.53
N TYR A 78 -13.49 2.52 5.68
CA TYR A 78 -13.06 1.49 6.63
C TYR A 78 -12.86 0.12 5.98
N GLY A 79 -11.92 -0.64 6.54
CA GLY A 79 -11.69 -2.05 6.22
C GLY A 79 -11.17 -2.30 4.80
N VAL A 80 -10.99 -3.58 4.47
CA VAL A 80 -10.42 -4.08 3.22
C VAL A 80 -11.03 -3.49 1.94
N MET A 81 -12.31 -3.14 1.97
CA MET A 81 -13.05 -2.66 0.82
C MET A 81 -13.34 -1.16 0.86
N HIS A 82 -12.82 -0.42 1.85
CA HIS A 82 -13.04 1.02 2.02
C HIS A 82 -14.53 1.41 2.01
N LEU A 83 -15.34 0.72 2.81
CA LEU A 83 -16.73 1.14 3.01
C LEU A 83 -16.74 2.50 3.70
N ALA A 84 -17.26 3.52 3.02
CA ALA A 84 -17.17 4.90 3.47
C ALA A 84 -18.53 5.53 3.81
N GLY A 85 -18.49 6.41 4.80
CA GLY A 85 -19.64 7.17 5.27
C GLY A 85 -19.32 8.65 5.35
N ASN A 86 -19.47 9.38 4.25
CA ASN A 86 -19.27 10.83 4.21
C ASN A 86 -20.39 11.52 3.39
N ASN A 87 -20.26 12.80 3.06
CA ASN A 87 -21.30 13.54 2.33
C ASN A 87 -21.46 13.12 0.86
N VAL A 88 -20.47 12.42 0.28
CA VAL A 88 -20.44 11.98 -1.12
C VAL A 88 -20.54 10.46 -1.26
N ASN A 89 -19.75 9.71 -0.49
CA ASN A 89 -19.73 8.25 -0.48
C ASN A 89 -20.59 7.72 0.67
N LYS A 90 -21.57 6.86 0.34
CA LYS A 90 -22.57 6.30 1.25
C LYS A 90 -22.50 4.77 1.37
N THR A 91 -21.46 4.15 0.82
CA THR A 91 -21.29 2.70 0.76
C THR A 91 -21.38 2.03 2.13
N MET A 92 -20.89 2.63 3.21
CA MET A 92 -21.03 2.10 4.57
C MET A 92 -22.51 1.97 4.98
N SER A 93 -23.31 3.02 4.75
CA SER A 93 -24.74 3.00 5.09
C SER A 93 -25.55 2.08 4.18
N GLU A 94 -25.17 1.96 2.91
CA GLU A 94 -25.79 1.05 1.96
C GLU A 94 -25.47 -0.40 2.31
N ALA A 95 -24.20 -0.72 2.62
CA ALA A 95 -23.76 -2.03 3.07
C ALA A 95 -24.50 -2.47 4.34
N SER A 96 -24.61 -1.59 5.34
CA SER A 96 -25.37 -1.87 6.57
C SER A 96 -26.83 -2.19 6.27
N LYS A 97 -27.48 -1.42 5.39
CA LYS A 97 -28.87 -1.66 4.99
C LYS A 97 -29.05 -2.98 4.22
N LEU A 98 -28.14 -3.29 3.30
CA LEU A 98 -28.24 -4.45 2.40
C LEU A 98 -27.89 -5.76 3.10
N THR A 99 -26.99 -5.72 4.09
CA THR A 99 -26.57 -6.92 4.84
C THR A 99 -27.32 -7.10 6.16
N GLY A 100 -27.86 -6.02 6.74
CA GLY A 100 -28.39 -5.98 8.10
C GLY A 100 -27.32 -5.91 9.19
N LEU A 101 -26.03 -5.84 8.82
CA LEU A 101 -24.93 -5.77 9.77
C LEU A 101 -24.75 -4.35 10.31
N PRO A 102 -24.40 -4.18 11.60
CA PRO A 102 -24.14 -2.87 12.17
C PRO A 102 -22.82 -2.28 11.64
N VAL A 103 -22.76 -0.95 11.54
CA VAL A 103 -21.55 -0.21 11.12
C VAL A 103 -20.32 -0.62 11.91
N ALA A 104 -20.45 -0.82 13.23
CA ALA A 104 -19.33 -1.21 14.08
C ALA A 104 -18.69 -2.55 13.68
N GLU A 105 -19.47 -3.47 13.13
CA GLU A 105 -18.98 -4.76 12.63
C GLU A 105 -18.38 -4.61 11.24
N LEU A 106 -19.09 -3.94 10.32
CA LEU A 106 -18.60 -3.63 8.97
C LEU A 106 -17.28 -2.84 8.97
N SER A 107 -17.02 -2.03 9.99
CA SER A 107 -15.79 -1.25 10.12
C SER A 107 -14.61 -2.04 10.67
N LYS A 108 -14.81 -3.11 11.43
CA LYS A 108 -13.75 -3.78 12.22
C LYS A 108 -13.49 -5.23 11.84
N ASP A 109 -14.48 -5.89 11.25
CA ASP A 109 -14.35 -7.28 10.81
C ASP A 109 -14.22 -7.31 9.29
N ASP A 110 -13.08 -7.79 8.81
CA ASP A 110 -12.77 -7.80 7.38
C ASP A 110 -13.71 -8.71 6.59
N THR A 111 -14.20 -9.80 7.19
CA THR A 111 -15.15 -10.70 6.53
C THR A 111 -16.48 -9.99 6.29
N SER A 112 -17.01 -9.30 7.31
CA SER A 112 -18.23 -8.50 7.24
C SER A 112 -18.05 -7.29 6.32
N ASN A 113 -16.87 -6.65 6.31
CA ASN A 113 -16.55 -5.57 5.39
C ASN A 113 -16.60 -6.02 3.92
N ILE A 114 -15.95 -7.14 3.59
CA ILE A 114 -15.97 -7.76 2.26
C ILE A 114 -17.40 -8.14 1.86
N LEU A 115 -18.17 -8.70 2.79
CA LEU A 115 -19.58 -9.04 2.59
C LEU A 115 -20.43 -7.80 2.27
N GLY A 116 -20.22 -6.71 3.00
CA GLY A 116 -20.90 -5.44 2.82
C GLY A 116 -20.62 -4.82 1.45
N ALA A 117 -19.36 -4.80 1.02
CA ALA A 117 -18.98 -4.31 -0.30
C ALA A 117 -19.56 -5.14 -1.43
N ALA A 118 -19.55 -6.47 -1.29
CA ALA A 118 -20.17 -7.36 -2.28
C ALA A 118 -21.67 -7.10 -2.41
N ALA A 119 -22.38 -6.85 -1.31
CA ALA A 119 -23.79 -6.49 -1.33
C ALA A 119 -24.06 -5.16 -2.07
N VAL A 120 -23.20 -4.15 -1.88
CA VAL A 120 -23.31 -2.86 -2.58
C VAL A 120 -23.05 -3.03 -4.08
N LEU A 121 -21.98 -3.75 -4.46
CA LEU A 121 -21.64 -4.03 -5.85
C LEU A 121 -22.74 -4.81 -6.57
N ASP A 122 -23.34 -5.79 -5.91
CA ASP A 122 -24.51 -6.53 -6.38
C ASP A 122 -25.71 -5.60 -6.62
N SER A 123 -26.06 -4.77 -5.64
CA SER A 123 -27.14 -3.79 -5.80
C SER A 123 -26.89 -2.82 -6.97
N TYR A 124 -25.63 -2.45 -7.20
CA TYR A 124 -25.26 -1.60 -8.32
C TYR A 124 -25.31 -2.32 -9.66
N ALA A 125 -24.96 -3.61 -9.71
CA ALA A 125 -25.11 -4.46 -10.88
C ALA A 125 -26.59 -4.63 -11.27
N ASP A 126 -27.47 -4.85 -10.30
CA ASP A 126 -28.92 -4.89 -10.51
C ASP A 126 -29.45 -3.58 -11.08
N GLN A 127 -29.07 -2.44 -10.49
CA GLN A 127 -29.48 -1.12 -10.97
C GLN A 127 -28.96 -0.82 -12.37
N ALA A 128 -27.83 -1.39 -12.75
CA ALA A 128 -27.27 -1.29 -14.10
C ALA A 128 -27.90 -2.28 -15.10
N GLY A 129 -28.76 -3.19 -14.64
CA GLY A 129 -29.37 -4.24 -15.48
C GLY A 129 -28.35 -5.27 -15.96
N LEU A 130 -27.30 -5.55 -15.18
CA LEU A 130 -26.24 -6.46 -15.58
C LEU A 130 -26.70 -7.92 -15.47
N THR A 131 -26.93 -8.57 -16.62
CA THR A 131 -27.50 -9.93 -16.67
C THR A 131 -26.47 -11.07 -16.72
N ASP A 132 -25.30 -10.83 -17.31
CA ASP A 132 -24.21 -11.81 -17.38
C ASP A 132 -23.06 -11.31 -16.50
N ARG A 133 -23.20 -11.63 -15.21
CA ARG A 133 -22.31 -11.19 -14.13
C ARG A 133 -20.99 -11.97 -14.10
N SER A 134 -20.88 -13.07 -14.86
CA SER A 134 -19.63 -13.83 -14.98
C SER A 134 -18.58 -13.14 -15.86
N ASP A 135 -19.02 -12.29 -16.79
CA ASP A 135 -18.14 -11.52 -17.68
C ASP A 135 -17.54 -10.31 -16.96
N LEU A 136 -16.27 -10.44 -16.54
CA LEU A 136 -15.50 -9.38 -15.90
C LEU A 136 -15.48 -8.07 -16.69
N GLY A 137 -15.60 -8.12 -18.02
CA GLY A 137 -15.60 -6.92 -18.86
C GLY A 137 -16.79 -6.01 -18.62
N LYS A 138 -17.93 -6.56 -18.20
CA LYS A 138 -19.19 -5.80 -18.03
C LYS A 138 -19.30 -5.05 -16.70
N TRP A 139 -18.40 -5.32 -15.76
CA TRP A 139 -18.41 -4.71 -14.42
C TRP A 139 -17.90 -3.27 -14.37
N TYR A 140 -17.35 -2.73 -15.46
CA TYR A 140 -16.70 -1.42 -15.48
C TYR A 140 -17.59 -0.30 -14.92
N GLY A 141 -18.83 -0.18 -15.40
CA GLY A 141 -19.76 0.85 -14.91
C GLY A 141 -20.17 0.66 -13.44
N VAL A 142 -20.23 -0.58 -12.97
CA VAL A 142 -20.59 -0.92 -11.58
C VAL A 142 -19.45 -0.53 -10.64
N ILE A 143 -18.21 -0.87 -10.98
CA ILE A 143 -17.01 -0.51 -10.23
C ILE A 143 -16.82 1.01 -10.24
N ALA A 144 -17.04 1.68 -11.37
CA ALA A 144 -16.95 3.14 -11.47
C ALA A 144 -17.96 3.82 -10.53
N LYS A 145 -19.17 3.27 -10.40
CA LYS A 145 -20.17 3.74 -9.45
C LYS A 145 -19.75 3.51 -7.99
N TYR A 146 -19.18 2.35 -7.68
CA TYR A 146 -18.67 2.01 -6.34
C TYR A 146 -17.63 3.00 -5.83
N SER A 147 -16.84 3.61 -6.72
CA SER A 147 -15.84 4.62 -6.33
C SER A 147 -16.43 5.88 -5.68
N HIS A 148 -17.71 6.20 -5.94
CA HIS A 148 -18.32 7.49 -5.60
C HIS A 148 -17.44 8.71 -5.95
N SER A 149 -16.69 8.60 -7.05
CA SER A 149 -15.75 9.64 -7.46
C SER A 149 -16.45 10.97 -7.79
N ALA A 150 -15.77 12.08 -7.50
CA ALA A 150 -16.31 13.43 -7.68
C ALA A 150 -16.69 13.77 -9.13
N ASP A 151 -16.09 13.09 -10.12
CA ASP A 151 -16.42 13.23 -11.54
C ASP A 151 -16.09 11.96 -12.34
N ALA A 152 -16.55 11.93 -13.60
CA ALA A 152 -16.40 10.77 -14.47
C ALA A 152 -14.92 10.45 -14.81
N PRO A 153 -14.02 11.42 -15.07
CA PRO A 153 -12.60 11.13 -15.25
C PRO A 153 -11.94 10.48 -14.03
N THR A 154 -12.24 10.91 -12.81
CA THR A 154 -11.72 10.28 -11.59
C THR A 154 -12.32 8.88 -11.38
N ALA A 155 -13.61 8.68 -11.68
CA ALA A 155 -14.22 7.34 -11.64
C ALA A 155 -13.52 6.38 -12.62
N ARG A 156 -13.19 6.89 -13.82
CA ARG A 156 -12.44 6.14 -14.82
C ARG A 156 -11.05 5.75 -14.32
N LEU A 157 -10.32 6.69 -13.71
CA LEU A 157 -9.00 6.45 -13.12
C LEU A 157 -9.04 5.34 -12.06
N TYR A 158 -10.03 5.40 -11.16
CA TYR A 158 -10.26 4.38 -10.15
C TYR A 158 -10.50 3.00 -10.78
N THR A 159 -11.43 2.91 -11.72
CA THR A 159 -11.80 1.63 -12.34
C THR A 159 -10.66 1.06 -13.18
N ASP A 160 -9.90 1.90 -13.88
CA ASP A 160 -8.74 1.47 -14.65
C ASP A 160 -7.65 0.85 -13.74
N GLU A 161 -7.47 1.32 -12.50
CA GLU A 161 -6.60 0.65 -11.51
C GLU A 161 -7.14 -0.71 -11.10
N VAL A 162 -8.43 -0.85 -10.80
CA VAL A 162 -9.03 -2.16 -10.48
C VAL A 162 -8.80 -3.18 -11.61
N TYR A 163 -8.97 -2.78 -12.88
CA TYR A 163 -8.67 -3.67 -14.01
C TYR A 163 -7.17 -3.94 -14.18
N ARG A 164 -6.30 -3.00 -13.83
CA ARG A 164 -4.84 -3.22 -13.81
C ARG A 164 -4.47 -4.28 -12.77
N VAL A 165 -5.07 -4.22 -11.59
CA VAL A 165 -4.91 -5.25 -10.54
C VAL A 165 -5.40 -6.60 -11.03
N ILE A 166 -6.60 -6.69 -11.61
CA ILE A 166 -7.14 -7.95 -12.17
C ILE A 166 -6.21 -8.50 -13.27
N ALA A 167 -5.68 -7.64 -14.14
CA ALA A 167 -4.77 -8.03 -15.20
C ALA A 167 -3.43 -8.58 -14.69
N ARG A 168 -2.96 -8.12 -13.54
CA ARG A 168 -1.73 -8.59 -12.88
C ARG A 168 -1.94 -9.80 -11.98
N GLY A 169 -3.15 -9.98 -11.46
CA GLY A 169 -3.42 -10.92 -10.36
C GLY A 169 -2.87 -10.40 -9.04
N VAL A 170 -3.27 -11.04 -7.95
CA VAL A 170 -2.89 -10.68 -6.58
C VAL A 170 -2.37 -11.93 -5.87
N ARG A 171 -1.28 -11.79 -5.10
CA ARG A 171 -0.72 -12.83 -4.22
C ARG A 171 -0.22 -12.23 -2.90
N THR A 172 -1.14 -11.71 -2.09
CA THR A 172 -0.82 -11.12 -0.78
C THR A 172 -1.89 -11.46 0.26
N ALA A 173 -1.58 -11.35 1.55
CA ALA A 173 -2.53 -11.54 2.65
C ALA A 173 -3.33 -12.86 2.56
N GLY A 174 -2.69 -13.95 2.13
CA GLY A 174 -3.33 -15.26 1.92
C GLY A 174 -4.29 -15.34 0.72
N VAL A 175 -4.50 -14.24 -0.01
CA VAL A 175 -5.38 -14.14 -1.18
C VAL A 175 -4.56 -14.32 -2.46
N SER A 176 -5.00 -15.27 -3.30
CA SER A 176 -4.44 -15.48 -4.65
C SER A 176 -5.51 -15.30 -5.74
N THR A 177 -5.19 -14.55 -6.79
CA THR A 177 -5.91 -14.51 -8.07
C THR A 177 -4.91 -14.61 -9.22
N ASP A 178 -5.25 -15.40 -10.24
CA ASP A 178 -4.41 -15.48 -11.44
C ASP A 178 -4.53 -14.22 -12.30
N PRO A 179 -3.46 -13.82 -13.00
CA PRO A 179 -3.50 -12.70 -13.94
C PRO A 179 -4.56 -12.94 -15.02
N LYS A 180 -5.50 -12.00 -15.19
CA LYS A 180 -6.56 -12.10 -16.21
C LYS A 180 -6.65 -10.81 -17.02
N LYS A 181 -6.17 -10.86 -18.26
CA LYS A 181 -6.34 -9.75 -19.19
C LYS A 181 -7.80 -9.63 -19.61
N VAL A 182 -8.46 -8.57 -19.15
CA VAL A 182 -9.87 -8.27 -19.47
C VAL A 182 -9.91 -7.03 -20.36
N THR A 183 -10.77 -7.06 -21.38
CA THR A 183 -11.11 -5.84 -22.14
C THR A 183 -12.39 -5.26 -21.53
N PRO A 184 -12.31 -4.14 -20.79
CA PRO A 184 -13.49 -3.59 -20.14
C PRO A 184 -14.48 -2.99 -21.13
N ALA A 185 -15.77 -3.27 -20.93
CA ALA A 185 -16.87 -2.61 -21.61
C ALA A 185 -17.10 -1.24 -20.96
N LEU A 186 -16.38 -0.22 -21.45
CA LEU A 186 -16.38 1.12 -20.87
C LEU A 186 -17.77 1.80 -20.83
N GLY A 187 -18.71 1.38 -21.68
CA GLY A 187 -20.06 1.93 -21.71
C GLY A 187 -20.07 3.46 -21.85
N ALA A 188 -20.73 4.16 -20.93
CA ALA A 188 -20.77 5.62 -20.90
C ALA A 188 -19.38 6.27 -20.77
N TYR A 189 -18.41 5.57 -20.17
CA TYR A 189 -17.04 6.06 -19.99
C TYR A 189 -16.18 5.99 -21.25
N ALA A 190 -16.64 5.33 -22.32
CA ALA A 190 -15.91 5.30 -23.60
C ALA A 190 -15.68 6.71 -24.18
N LYS A 191 -16.55 7.67 -23.85
CA LYS A 191 -16.46 9.08 -24.27
C LYS A 191 -15.79 9.97 -23.22
N VAL A 192 -15.48 9.44 -22.04
CA VAL A 192 -14.83 10.16 -20.95
C VAL A 192 -13.33 10.11 -21.18
N ALA A 193 -12.73 11.26 -21.42
CA ALA A 193 -11.29 11.35 -21.59
C ALA A 193 -10.59 10.97 -20.27
N PRO A 194 -9.49 10.19 -20.30
CA PRO A 194 -8.73 9.93 -19.10
C PRO A 194 -8.15 11.24 -18.54
N ILE A 195 -7.97 11.28 -17.22
CA ILE A 195 -7.22 12.34 -16.55
C ILE A 195 -5.83 12.45 -17.23
N GLY A 196 -5.41 13.66 -17.59
CA GLY A 196 -4.13 13.92 -18.25
C GLY A 196 -4.12 13.78 -19.78
N SER A 197 -5.27 13.57 -20.41
CA SER A 197 -5.39 13.64 -21.87
C SER A 197 -5.10 15.05 -22.40
N LYS A 198 -4.49 15.14 -23.59
CA LYS A 198 -3.92 16.37 -24.22
C LYS A 198 -4.86 17.58 -24.34
N ALA A 199 -6.13 17.46 -23.99
CA ALA A 199 -7.09 18.57 -24.01
C ALA A 199 -7.02 19.46 -22.75
N SER A 200 -6.33 19.05 -21.69
CA SER A 200 -6.29 19.76 -20.40
C SER A 200 -4.96 20.46 -20.08
N VAL A 201 -4.17 20.83 -21.10
CA VAL A 201 -2.83 21.44 -20.94
C VAL A 201 -2.96 22.89 -20.45
N GLN A 202 -3.45 23.08 -19.23
CA GLN A 202 -2.96 24.17 -18.41
C GLN A 202 -1.49 23.89 -18.09
N ALA A 203 -0.68 24.94 -18.08
CA ALA A 203 0.72 24.83 -17.72
C ALA A 203 0.83 24.29 -16.29
N VAL A 204 1.25 23.03 -16.17
CA VAL A 204 1.64 22.44 -14.88
C VAL A 204 2.99 22.99 -14.47
N ASP A 205 3.21 23.13 -13.16
CA ASP A 205 4.47 23.64 -12.62
C ASP A 205 5.57 22.57 -12.71
N TYR A 206 5.20 21.29 -12.59
CA TYR A 206 6.09 20.14 -12.78
C TYR A 206 5.86 19.48 -14.15
N PRO A 207 6.87 19.47 -15.05
CA PRO A 207 6.75 18.80 -16.34
C PRO A 207 6.42 17.32 -16.19
N GLY A 208 5.39 16.86 -16.92
CA GLY A 208 4.92 15.48 -16.89
C GLY A 208 3.88 15.18 -15.80
N ALA A 209 3.59 16.13 -14.90
CA ALA A 209 2.43 16.01 -14.04
C ALA A 209 1.14 16.07 -14.84
N ILE A 210 0.12 15.34 -14.37
CA ILE A 210 -1.23 15.47 -14.87
C ILE A 210 -1.93 16.60 -14.12
N TRP A 211 -2.46 17.59 -14.83
CA TRP A 211 -3.31 18.61 -14.21
C TRP A 211 -4.72 18.06 -13.95
N ASN A 212 -5.16 18.12 -12.68
CA ASN A 212 -6.50 17.73 -12.29
C ASN A 212 -6.94 18.54 -11.06
N PRO A 213 -7.54 19.73 -11.23
CA PRO A 213 -7.63 20.70 -10.14
C PRO A 213 -8.49 20.22 -8.97
N ALA A 214 -8.05 20.54 -7.76
CA ALA A 214 -8.88 20.51 -6.56
C ALA A 214 -10.04 21.52 -6.67
N SER A 215 -11.07 21.36 -5.84
CA SER A 215 -12.14 22.35 -5.74
C SER A 215 -11.58 23.71 -5.33
N THR A 216 -12.08 24.78 -5.94
CA THR A 216 -11.72 26.16 -5.55
C THR A 216 -12.12 26.50 -4.11
N SER A 217 -12.94 25.67 -3.47
CA SER A 217 -13.29 25.77 -2.04
C SER A 217 -12.23 25.19 -1.12
N ASN A 218 -11.17 24.54 -1.64
CA ASN A 218 -10.19 23.79 -0.86
C ASN A 218 -8.79 24.38 -0.88
N TYR A 219 -8.60 25.58 -1.46
CA TYR A 219 -7.32 26.28 -1.49
C TYR A 219 -7.56 27.79 -1.59
N ARG A 220 -6.51 28.58 -1.36
CA ARG A 220 -6.54 30.03 -1.56
C ARG A 220 -5.78 30.42 -2.81
N VAL A 221 -6.40 31.22 -3.68
CA VAL A 221 -5.71 31.81 -4.84
C VAL A 221 -4.63 32.78 -4.36
N GLY A 222 -3.42 32.60 -4.88
CA GLY A 222 -2.22 33.32 -4.47
C GLY A 222 -1.68 32.87 -3.10
N ARG A 223 -0.43 33.23 -2.84
CA ARG A 223 0.30 32.97 -1.58
C ARG A 223 0.76 34.25 -0.92
N THR A 224 0.91 34.23 0.41
CA THR A 224 1.38 35.38 1.20
C THR A 224 2.85 35.29 1.59
N ALA A 225 3.52 34.17 1.32
CA ALA A 225 4.93 33.96 1.61
C ALA A 225 5.63 33.26 0.43
N ALA A 226 6.95 33.40 0.36
CA ALA A 226 7.77 32.61 -0.56
C ALA A 226 7.73 31.13 -0.17
N ILE A 227 7.84 30.23 -1.15
CA ILE A 227 7.97 28.80 -0.85
C ILE A 227 9.39 28.54 -0.36
N THR A 228 9.51 28.00 0.83
CA THR A 228 10.79 27.65 1.45
C THR A 228 10.84 26.19 1.92
N THR A 229 9.72 25.49 1.89
CA THR A 229 9.59 24.16 2.50
C THR A 229 8.72 23.24 1.65
N ILE A 230 9.11 21.97 1.56
CA ILE A 230 8.34 20.91 0.90
C ILE A 230 7.92 19.93 1.98
N VAL A 231 6.63 19.57 2.01
CA VAL A 231 6.05 18.69 3.03
C VAL A 231 5.60 17.39 2.36
N ILE A 232 6.08 16.28 2.89
CA ILE A 232 5.78 14.92 2.46
C ILE A 232 4.67 14.38 3.34
N HIS A 233 3.59 13.95 2.68
CA HIS A 233 2.41 13.40 3.32
C HIS A 233 2.14 11.98 2.84
N VAL A 234 1.41 11.21 3.66
CA VAL A 234 0.76 9.96 3.26
C VAL A 234 -0.74 10.14 3.44
N THR A 235 -1.50 9.81 2.39
CA THR A 235 -2.91 10.20 2.28
C THR A 235 -3.84 9.47 3.25
N GLN A 236 -3.44 8.31 3.75
CA GLN A 236 -4.34 7.33 4.38
C GLN A 236 -5.51 6.98 3.45
N GLY A 237 -5.21 6.60 2.20
CA GLY A 237 -6.20 6.24 1.18
C GLY A 237 -5.65 6.11 -0.24
N SER A 238 -6.48 5.65 -1.18
CA SER A 238 -6.12 5.41 -2.58
C SER A 238 -5.90 6.70 -3.40
N TYR A 239 -5.16 6.61 -4.51
CA TYR A 239 -4.79 7.73 -5.38
C TYR A 239 -6.02 8.42 -5.96
N ALA A 240 -6.93 7.63 -6.53
CA ALA A 240 -8.19 8.15 -7.07
C ALA A 240 -9.10 8.67 -5.95
N GLY A 241 -9.10 8.04 -4.77
CA GLY A 241 -9.80 8.49 -3.57
C GLY A 241 -9.35 9.88 -3.12
N THR A 242 -8.05 10.11 -2.98
CA THR A 242 -7.48 11.42 -2.60
C THR A 242 -7.82 12.50 -3.62
N ILE A 243 -7.65 12.20 -4.92
CA ILE A 243 -8.01 13.13 -6.01
C ILE A 243 -9.50 13.50 -5.94
N SER A 244 -10.37 12.50 -5.73
CA SER A 244 -11.81 12.71 -5.55
C SER A 244 -12.10 13.57 -4.33
N TRP A 245 -11.45 13.30 -3.20
CA TRP A 245 -11.65 14.02 -1.95
C TRP A 245 -11.28 15.50 -2.07
N PHE A 246 -10.16 15.83 -2.70
CA PHE A 246 -9.77 17.22 -2.95
C PHE A 246 -10.69 17.97 -3.91
N LYS A 247 -11.52 17.27 -4.69
CA LYS A 247 -12.59 17.87 -5.52
C LYS A 247 -13.90 18.06 -4.75
N ASN A 248 -14.06 17.47 -3.57
CA ASN A 248 -15.23 17.69 -2.71
C ASN A 248 -15.12 19.07 -2.03
N PRO A 249 -16.03 20.03 -2.31
CA PRO A 249 -15.94 21.37 -1.72
C PRO A 249 -16.13 21.37 -0.19
N SER A 250 -16.72 20.33 0.38
CA SER A 250 -16.87 20.19 1.84
C SER A 250 -15.63 19.63 2.53
N ALA A 251 -14.63 19.15 1.78
CA ALA A 251 -13.41 18.57 2.37
C ALA A 251 -12.58 19.64 3.09
N GLN A 252 -12.53 20.87 2.55
CA GLN A 252 -11.76 21.99 3.10
C GLN A 252 -10.27 21.63 3.31
N VAL A 253 -9.74 20.75 2.45
CA VAL A 253 -8.33 20.32 2.42
C VAL A 253 -7.87 20.09 0.98
N SER A 254 -6.59 20.30 0.71
CA SER A 254 -5.94 19.99 -0.57
C SER A 254 -4.43 19.95 -0.44
N ALA A 255 -3.75 19.28 -1.37
CA ALA A 255 -2.31 19.38 -1.57
C ALA A 255 -1.98 19.85 -2.98
N HIS A 256 -0.72 20.19 -3.24
CA HIS A 256 -0.30 20.61 -4.58
C HIS A 256 -0.18 19.42 -5.52
N TYR A 257 0.34 18.29 -5.02
CA TYR A 257 0.59 17.09 -5.80
C TYR A 257 0.10 15.84 -5.08
N VAL A 258 -0.28 14.82 -5.86
CA VAL A 258 -0.55 13.45 -5.40
C VAL A 258 0.29 12.49 -6.23
N VAL A 259 0.92 11.50 -5.60
CA VAL A 259 1.79 10.50 -6.23
C VAL A 259 1.20 9.10 -6.06
N ARG A 260 1.02 8.38 -7.17
CA ARG A 260 0.49 7.01 -7.19
C ARG A 260 1.56 6.00 -6.80
N SER A 261 1.20 5.02 -5.99
CA SER A 261 2.13 3.99 -5.51
C SER A 261 2.59 3.04 -6.61
N SER A 262 1.66 2.59 -7.46
CA SER A 262 1.91 1.46 -8.36
C SER A 262 2.93 1.75 -9.50
N ASP A 263 3.07 3.01 -9.91
CA ASP A 263 3.93 3.43 -11.03
C ASP A 263 4.52 4.85 -10.90
N GLY A 264 4.28 5.55 -9.79
CA GLY A 264 4.82 6.89 -9.57
C GLY A 264 4.15 8.00 -10.38
N GLU A 265 2.93 7.80 -10.92
CA GLU A 265 2.21 8.88 -11.61
C GLU A 265 1.96 10.09 -10.71
N VAL A 266 2.31 11.28 -11.19
CA VAL A 266 2.16 12.54 -10.46
C VAL A 266 0.96 13.31 -11.01
N THR A 267 0.00 13.62 -10.15
CA THR A 267 -1.11 14.54 -10.46
C THR A 267 -0.92 15.84 -9.69
N GLN A 268 -0.99 16.97 -10.39
CA GLN A 268 -1.00 18.30 -9.79
C GLN A 268 -2.46 18.77 -9.61
N MET A 269 -2.81 19.07 -8.36
CA MET A 269 -4.16 19.43 -7.92
C MET A 269 -4.30 20.93 -7.63
N VAL A 270 -3.23 21.59 -7.20
CA VAL A 270 -3.20 23.04 -6.94
C VAL A 270 -1.94 23.62 -7.58
N ALA A 271 -2.08 24.76 -8.27
CA ALA A 271 -0.94 25.45 -8.85
C ALA A 271 -0.01 25.95 -7.74
N GLU A 272 1.31 25.84 -7.90
CA GLU A 272 2.28 26.23 -6.87
C GLU A 272 2.24 27.74 -6.57
N LYS A 273 1.64 28.57 -7.42
CA LYS A 273 1.42 30.00 -7.11
C LYS A 273 0.31 30.21 -6.06
N ASP A 274 -0.58 29.24 -5.91
CA ASP A 274 -1.71 29.27 -4.98
C ASP A 274 -1.32 28.55 -3.68
N THR A 275 -2.13 28.70 -2.62
CA THR A 275 -1.89 28.08 -1.31
C THR A 275 -2.88 26.93 -1.10
N ALA A 276 -2.40 25.69 -1.30
CA ALA A 276 -3.13 24.49 -0.91
C ALA A 276 -3.30 24.39 0.62
N TRP A 277 -4.25 23.59 1.09
CA TRP A 277 -4.59 23.45 2.52
C TRP A 277 -4.24 22.05 3.03
N HIS A 278 -2.95 21.83 3.35
CA HIS A 278 -2.43 20.53 3.75
C HIS A 278 -1.71 20.53 5.13
N VAL A 279 -1.28 21.70 5.62
CA VAL A 279 -0.45 21.83 6.84
C VAL A 279 -0.82 23.07 7.67
N ARG A 280 -2.13 23.34 7.80
CA ARG A 280 -2.69 24.36 8.71
C ARG A 280 -2.03 25.75 8.57
N THR A 281 -1.39 26.27 9.62
CA THR A 281 -0.78 27.61 9.65
C THR A 281 0.46 27.74 8.77
N GLU A 282 1.06 26.62 8.36
CA GLU A 282 2.30 26.58 7.59
C GLU A 282 2.06 26.52 6.07
N ASN A 283 0.79 26.44 5.64
CA ASN A 283 0.38 26.46 4.23
C ASN A 283 1.01 27.61 3.40
N PRO A 284 1.17 28.85 3.90
CA PRO A 284 1.64 29.97 3.07
C PRO A 284 3.01 29.81 2.42
N TYR A 285 3.92 29.06 3.03
CA TYR A 285 5.32 28.92 2.59
C TYR A 285 5.70 27.47 2.20
N THR A 286 4.73 26.56 2.20
CA THR A 286 4.95 25.14 1.95
C THR A 286 4.38 24.68 0.61
N ILE A 287 4.94 23.58 0.09
CA ILE A 287 4.34 22.74 -0.95
C ILE A 287 4.09 21.35 -0.38
N GLY A 288 2.82 20.93 -0.29
CA GLY A 288 2.43 19.57 0.07
C GLY A 288 2.43 18.59 -1.10
N ILE A 289 3.04 17.43 -0.89
CA ILE A 289 3.04 16.27 -1.79
C ILE A 289 2.44 15.08 -1.04
N GLU A 290 1.30 14.62 -1.53
CA GLU A 290 0.56 13.47 -0.99
C GLU A 290 0.99 12.17 -1.66
N HIS A 291 1.26 11.14 -0.87
CA HIS A 291 1.60 9.81 -1.36
C HIS A 291 0.45 8.86 -1.04
N GLU A 292 -0.10 8.22 -2.08
CA GLU A 292 -1.12 7.19 -1.92
C GLU A 292 -0.66 6.10 -0.94
N GLY A 293 -1.55 5.71 -0.03
CA GLY A 293 -1.36 4.55 0.83
C GLY A 293 -1.61 4.84 2.30
N PHE A 294 -1.10 3.94 3.14
CA PHE A 294 -1.31 3.95 4.59
C PHE A 294 0.03 3.81 5.32
N VAL A 295 0.20 4.59 6.40
CA VAL A 295 1.47 4.71 7.13
C VAL A 295 1.94 3.40 7.79
N ASP A 296 1.01 2.50 8.08
CA ASP A 296 1.25 1.21 8.72
C ASP A 296 1.44 0.05 7.73
N GLU A 297 1.19 0.26 6.43
CA GLU A 297 1.29 -0.76 5.39
C GLU A 297 2.47 -0.46 4.43
N PRO A 298 3.64 -1.10 4.63
CA PRO A 298 4.85 -0.75 3.88
C PRO A 298 4.79 -1.04 2.38
N SER A 299 3.89 -1.91 1.91
CA SER A 299 3.75 -2.23 0.47
C SER A 299 3.36 -1.03 -0.41
N TRP A 300 2.84 0.04 0.18
CA TRP A 300 2.54 1.29 -0.53
C TRP A 300 3.79 2.08 -0.92
N PHE A 301 4.91 1.94 -0.19
CA PHE A 301 6.10 2.76 -0.41
C PHE A 301 7.04 2.18 -1.46
N THR A 302 6.58 2.15 -2.71
CA THR A 302 7.33 1.52 -3.81
C THR A 302 8.49 2.39 -4.31
N ASP A 303 9.44 1.75 -5.00
CA ASP A 303 10.51 2.43 -5.74
C ASP A 303 9.98 3.50 -6.69
N ALA A 304 8.92 3.17 -7.43
CA ALA A 304 8.35 4.06 -8.43
C ALA A 304 7.80 5.33 -7.78
N MET A 305 7.11 5.19 -6.65
CA MET A 305 6.62 6.32 -5.86
C MET A 305 7.77 7.20 -5.38
N TYR A 306 8.76 6.61 -4.70
CA TYR A 306 9.90 7.36 -4.15
C TYR A 306 10.67 8.11 -5.25
N ARG A 307 10.96 7.45 -6.38
CA ARG A 307 11.69 8.06 -7.50
C ARG A 307 10.95 9.23 -8.11
N SER A 308 9.65 9.07 -8.39
CA SER A 308 8.82 10.13 -8.95
C SER A 308 8.68 11.30 -7.99
N SER A 309 8.41 11.02 -6.72
CA SER A 309 8.32 12.05 -5.68
C SER A 309 9.64 12.77 -5.47
N ALA A 310 10.77 12.06 -5.43
CA ALA A 310 12.08 12.67 -5.27
C ALA A 310 12.47 13.54 -6.47
N ALA A 311 12.11 13.12 -7.68
CA ALA A 311 12.29 13.93 -8.89
C ALA A 311 11.45 15.21 -8.86
N LEU A 312 10.19 15.12 -8.41
CA LEU A 312 9.31 16.28 -8.18
C LEU A 312 9.90 17.22 -7.12
N THR A 313 10.26 16.71 -5.94
CA THR A 313 10.86 17.49 -4.85
C THR A 313 12.15 18.16 -5.28
N ARG A 314 13.04 17.44 -5.97
CA ARG A 314 14.28 18.01 -6.53
C ARG A 314 13.98 19.14 -7.51
N ASN A 315 13.02 18.96 -8.42
CA ASN A 315 12.64 19.98 -9.38
C ASN A 315 12.10 21.26 -8.71
N ILE A 316 11.24 21.12 -7.70
CA ILE A 316 10.73 22.24 -6.91
C ILE A 316 11.89 22.95 -6.21
N ALA A 317 12.75 22.18 -5.53
CA ALA A 317 13.89 22.72 -4.79
C ALA A 317 14.86 23.49 -5.70
N ASP A 318 15.19 22.95 -6.86
CA ASP A 318 16.09 23.58 -7.84
C ASP A 318 15.49 24.86 -8.42
N ARG A 319 14.20 24.87 -8.78
CA ARG A 319 13.51 26.07 -9.29
C ARG A 319 13.41 27.20 -8.27
N ARG A 320 13.38 26.87 -6.97
CA ARG A 320 13.12 27.81 -5.88
C ARG A 320 14.34 28.12 -5.01
N GLY A 321 15.46 27.44 -5.23
CA GLY A 321 16.66 27.58 -4.40
C GLY A 321 16.48 27.04 -2.98
N ILE A 322 15.63 26.03 -2.78
CA ILE A 322 15.41 25.40 -1.47
C ILE A 322 16.53 24.39 -1.22
N PRO A 323 17.24 24.44 -0.08
CA PRO A 323 18.23 23.42 0.27
C PRO A 323 17.61 22.02 0.32
N LYS A 324 18.27 21.03 -0.28
CA LYS A 324 17.82 19.63 -0.33
C LYS A 324 18.21 18.87 0.95
N ASP A 325 17.77 19.38 2.09
CA ASP A 325 18.04 18.83 3.41
C ASP A 325 16.74 18.61 4.21
N ARG A 326 16.87 17.97 5.38
CA ARG A 326 15.74 17.67 6.27
C ARG A 326 15.23 18.88 7.06
N ALA A 327 15.90 20.03 6.98
CA ALA A 327 15.39 21.27 7.56
C ALA A 327 14.31 21.91 6.65
N HIS A 328 14.35 21.64 5.35
CA HIS A 328 13.44 22.23 4.36
C HIS A 328 12.53 21.21 3.65
N ILE A 329 12.91 19.93 3.64
CA ILE A 329 12.06 18.83 3.18
C ILE A 329 11.64 18.05 4.42
N LYS A 330 10.37 18.13 4.79
CA LYS A 330 9.84 17.66 6.07
C LYS A 330 8.67 16.70 5.87
N GLY A 331 8.47 15.79 6.80
CA GLY A 331 7.22 15.06 6.95
C GLY A 331 6.18 15.93 7.63
N HIS A 332 4.89 15.63 7.41
CA HIS A 332 3.81 16.36 8.06
C HIS A 332 3.91 16.34 9.58
N SER A 333 4.25 15.18 10.16
CA SER A 333 4.50 14.98 11.60
C SER A 333 5.61 15.88 12.19
N GLU A 334 6.52 16.40 11.36
CA GLU A 334 7.64 17.26 11.77
C GLU A 334 7.32 18.76 11.70
N MET A 335 6.12 19.11 11.22
CA MET A 335 5.68 20.49 11.10
C MET A 335 5.17 21.00 12.45
N PRO A 336 5.35 22.29 12.79
CA PRO A 336 4.84 22.81 14.04
C PRO A 336 3.31 22.72 14.10
N ASN A 337 2.76 22.53 15.32
CA ASN A 337 1.33 22.59 15.60
C ASN A 337 0.45 21.60 14.79
N ASN A 338 0.98 20.40 14.51
CA ASN A 338 0.23 19.32 13.88
C ASN A 338 -0.06 18.17 14.87
N ASP A 339 -1.13 17.43 14.62
CA ASP A 339 -1.57 16.22 15.34
C ASP A 339 -1.46 14.96 14.46
N HIS A 340 -0.74 15.07 13.35
CA HIS A 340 -0.59 14.05 12.33
C HIS A 340 0.67 13.21 12.54
N THR A 341 0.63 11.97 12.06
CA THR A 341 1.74 11.01 12.17
C THR A 341 2.39 10.69 10.82
N ASP A 342 1.83 11.17 9.71
CA ASP A 342 2.36 10.94 8.37
C ASP A 342 3.70 11.68 8.13
N PRO A 343 4.61 11.14 7.30
CA PRO A 343 4.48 9.95 6.44
C PRO A 343 4.69 8.60 7.18
N GLY A 344 4.84 8.63 8.50
CA GLY A 344 4.89 7.41 9.31
C GLY A 344 6.25 6.72 9.37
N PRO A 345 6.37 5.66 10.19
CA PRO A 345 7.64 4.98 10.44
C PRO A 345 8.16 4.17 9.26
N ASN A 346 7.28 3.80 8.32
CA ASN A 346 7.64 3.02 7.13
C ASN A 346 8.18 3.90 5.98
N TRP A 347 8.14 5.23 6.11
CA TRP A 347 8.76 6.13 5.14
C TRP A 347 10.28 6.17 5.32
N ASN A 348 11.02 5.70 4.32
CA ASN A 348 12.47 5.64 4.30
C ASN A 348 13.05 7.00 3.87
N TRP A 349 13.29 7.86 4.86
CA TRP A 349 13.87 9.19 4.64
C TRP A 349 15.25 9.17 4.02
N ASP A 350 16.11 8.23 4.43
CA ASP A 350 17.49 8.17 3.92
C ASP A 350 17.50 7.87 2.42
N TYR A 351 16.73 6.87 2.00
CA TYR A 351 16.55 6.53 0.59
C TYR A 351 15.92 7.69 -0.20
N TYR A 352 14.86 8.29 0.33
CA TYR A 352 14.20 9.43 -0.32
C TYR A 352 15.15 10.60 -0.53
N MET A 353 15.93 10.96 0.50
CA MET A 353 16.87 12.08 0.42
C MET A 353 18.06 11.78 -0.48
N GLN A 354 18.53 10.53 -0.58
CA GLN A 354 19.53 10.15 -1.57
C GLN A 354 19.02 10.39 -2.99
N LEU A 355 17.79 9.97 -3.30
CA LEU A 355 17.16 10.23 -4.59
C LEU A 355 16.95 11.72 -4.85
N VAL A 356 16.49 12.50 -3.87
CA VAL A 356 16.30 13.96 -4.00
C VAL A 356 17.63 14.65 -4.34
N ASN A 357 18.74 14.19 -3.74
CA ASN A 357 20.08 14.69 -4.01
C ASN A 357 20.68 14.18 -5.34
N GLY A 358 19.94 13.40 -6.12
CA GLY A 358 20.35 12.91 -7.44
C GLY A 358 21.14 11.60 -7.40
N GLY A 359 21.21 10.94 -6.24
CA GLY A 359 21.70 9.57 -6.14
C GLY A 359 20.71 8.59 -6.77
N ASP A 360 21.23 7.43 -7.19
CA ASP A 360 20.43 6.27 -7.57
C ASP A 360 20.96 5.04 -6.82
N PRO A 361 20.56 4.84 -5.55
CA PRO A 361 21.12 3.76 -4.74
C PRO A 361 20.65 2.38 -5.20
N ASN A 362 19.50 2.27 -5.88
CA ASN A 362 18.91 0.99 -6.31
C ASN A 362 18.47 1.05 -7.77
N PRO A 363 19.39 1.22 -8.75
CA PRO A 363 19.03 1.31 -10.15
C PRO A 363 18.17 0.11 -10.57
N PRO A 364 17.38 0.20 -11.66
CA PRO A 364 16.48 -0.87 -12.10
C PRO A 364 17.12 -2.26 -12.27
N GLU A 365 18.44 -2.37 -12.29
CA GLU A 365 19.19 -3.62 -12.25
C GLU A 365 19.17 -4.34 -10.89
N TYR A 366 18.86 -3.66 -9.78
CA TYR A 366 18.83 -4.23 -8.42
C TYR A 366 17.41 -4.48 -7.89
N ASN A 367 16.44 -4.69 -8.80
CA ASN A 367 15.15 -5.24 -8.43
C ASN A 367 15.06 -6.73 -8.80
N PHE A 368 14.51 -7.52 -7.89
CA PHE A 368 14.39 -8.97 -8.03
C PHE A 368 13.01 -9.42 -7.58
N THR A 369 12.62 -10.65 -7.88
CA THR A 369 11.36 -11.25 -7.40
C THR A 369 11.69 -12.43 -6.51
N THR A 370 10.94 -12.64 -5.42
CA THR A 370 11.06 -13.87 -4.62
C THR A 370 10.29 -15.02 -5.29
N TRP A 371 10.76 -16.27 -5.15
CA TRP A 371 10.03 -17.43 -5.70
C TRP A 371 9.01 -18.05 -4.72
N GLY A 372 9.09 -17.69 -3.43
CA GLY A 372 8.26 -18.25 -2.35
C GLY A 372 7.47 -17.21 -1.55
N ALA A 373 6.55 -17.72 -0.72
CA ALA A 373 5.77 -16.95 0.26
C ALA A 373 6.28 -17.20 1.68
N GLY A 374 5.94 -16.32 2.62
CA GLY A 374 6.30 -16.51 4.02
C GLY A 374 7.79 -16.25 4.29
N VAL A 375 8.42 -15.39 3.48
CA VAL A 375 9.87 -15.17 3.55
C VAL A 375 10.19 -14.16 4.64
N ASN A 376 10.86 -14.60 5.70
CA ASN A 376 11.27 -13.73 6.81
C ASN A 376 12.33 -12.72 6.35
N VAL A 377 12.04 -11.44 6.54
CA VAL A 377 13.02 -10.34 6.52
C VAL A 377 13.47 -10.09 7.95
N ARG A 378 14.77 -10.07 8.19
CA ARG A 378 15.37 -10.01 9.54
C ARG A 378 16.12 -8.70 9.77
N SER A 379 16.29 -8.31 11.03
CA SER A 379 16.99 -7.07 11.39
C SER A 379 18.51 -7.11 11.12
N ALA A 380 19.09 -8.30 10.98
CA ALA A 380 20.49 -8.54 10.63
C ALA A 380 20.62 -9.81 9.76
N PRO A 381 21.74 -10.04 9.04
CA PRO A 381 21.94 -11.23 8.19
C PRO A 381 22.27 -12.49 9.02
N LYS A 382 21.43 -12.79 10.01
CA LYS A 382 21.58 -13.89 10.97
C LYS A 382 20.22 -14.53 11.23
N LEU A 383 20.16 -15.85 11.36
CA LEU A 383 18.94 -16.59 11.66
C LEU A 383 18.37 -16.29 13.05
N SER A 384 19.23 -15.88 13.98
CA SER A 384 18.83 -15.49 15.35
C SER A 384 18.31 -14.06 15.46
N ALA A 385 18.44 -13.24 14.40
CA ALA A 385 17.96 -11.86 14.41
C ALA A 385 16.43 -11.81 14.38
N SER A 386 15.86 -10.77 15.01
CA SER A 386 14.41 -10.54 15.01
C SER A 386 13.87 -10.44 13.59
N VAL A 387 12.68 -11.03 13.38
CA VAL A 387 11.94 -10.86 12.13
C VAL A 387 11.35 -9.44 12.14
N VAL A 388 11.70 -8.66 11.12
CA VAL A 388 11.17 -7.31 10.88
C VAL A 388 9.79 -7.42 10.24
N THR A 389 9.68 -8.26 9.22
CA THR A 389 8.42 -8.55 8.53
C THR A 389 8.54 -9.88 7.77
N THR A 390 7.43 -10.35 7.22
CA THR A 390 7.37 -11.56 6.39
C THR A 390 6.82 -11.19 5.03
N LEU A 391 7.57 -11.48 3.96
CA LEU A 391 7.11 -11.21 2.60
C LEU A 391 6.08 -12.24 2.15
N PRO A 392 4.99 -11.81 1.50
CA PRO A 392 4.06 -12.71 0.84
C PRO A 392 4.69 -13.36 -0.41
N GLY A 393 3.94 -14.28 -1.02
CA GLY A 393 4.34 -14.99 -2.25
C GLY A 393 4.54 -14.07 -3.45
N PRO A 394 5.22 -14.55 -4.51
CA PRO A 394 6.27 -13.83 -5.21
C PRO A 394 6.23 -12.31 -5.08
N THR A 395 7.12 -11.79 -4.24
CA THR A 395 7.21 -10.37 -3.93
C THR A 395 8.37 -9.76 -4.71
N ARG A 396 8.12 -8.64 -5.40
CA ARG A 396 9.21 -7.84 -5.96
C ARG A 396 9.93 -7.12 -4.83
N VAL A 397 11.24 -7.31 -4.76
CA VAL A 397 12.12 -6.74 -3.74
C VAL A 397 13.18 -5.87 -4.40
N PHE A 398 13.59 -4.81 -3.70
CA PHE A 398 14.65 -3.90 -4.14
C PHE A 398 15.84 -4.05 -3.19
N VAL A 399 16.99 -4.43 -3.74
CA VAL A 399 18.18 -4.76 -2.97
C VAL A 399 19.15 -3.58 -2.98
N GLU A 400 19.53 -3.11 -1.79
CA GLU A 400 20.48 -2.00 -1.61
C GLU A 400 21.92 -2.47 -1.70
N CYS A 401 22.20 -3.57 -1.02
CA CYS A 401 23.50 -4.23 -1.00
C CYS A 401 23.31 -5.68 -0.57
N GLN A 402 24.37 -6.47 -0.64
CA GLN A 402 24.38 -7.85 -0.18
C GLN A 402 25.58 -8.13 0.71
N VAL A 403 25.44 -9.08 1.62
CA VAL A 403 26.47 -9.40 2.60
C VAL A 403 26.44 -10.89 2.93
N GLN A 404 27.59 -11.45 3.32
CA GLN A 404 27.62 -12.81 3.86
C GLN A 404 27.11 -12.83 5.31
N GLY A 405 26.27 -13.80 5.60
CA GLY A 405 25.64 -14.00 6.90
C GLY A 405 25.55 -15.48 7.26
N ASP A 406 24.57 -15.80 8.12
CA ASP A 406 24.29 -17.20 8.47
C ASP A 406 23.93 -18.01 7.22
N THR A 407 24.39 -19.26 7.17
CA THR A 407 24.07 -20.17 6.07
C THR A 407 22.64 -20.68 6.20
N VAL A 408 21.86 -20.55 5.12
CA VAL A 408 20.49 -21.06 5.04
C VAL A 408 20.44 -22.20 4.04
N THR A 409 19.74 -23.28 4.41
CA THR A 409 19.46 -24.41 3.51
C THR A 409 17.95 -24.57 3.38
N ALA A 410 17.44 -24.51 2.14
CA ALA A 410 16.02 -24.64 1.83
C ALA A 410 15.84 -25.27 0.44
N GLY A 411 14.89 -26.21 0.31
CA GLY A 411 14.56 -26.83 -0.98
C GLY A 411 15.72 -27.56 -1.68
N GLY A 412 16.73 -28.00 -0.92
CA GLY A 412 17.95 -28.63 -1.47
C GLY A 412 19.06 -27.65 -1.89
N TYR A 413 18.84 -26.34 -1.74
CA TYR A 413 19.84 -25.30 -1.98
C TYR A 413 20.44 -24.82 -0.67
N THR A 414 21.70 -24.38 -0.71
CA THR A 414 22.39 -23.76 0.42
C THR A 414 23.00 -22.45 -0.02
N ASN A 415 22.75 -21.37 0.73
CA ASN A 415 23.29 -20.04 0.43
C ASN A 415 23.61 -19.29 1.73
N ASN A 416 24.71 -18.54 1.75
CA ASN A 416 25.12 -17.69 2.87
C ASN A 416 25.09 -16.19 2.53
N TRP A 417 24.66 -15.81 1.33
CA TRP A 417 24.45 -14.42 0.97
C TRP A 417 23.07 -13.93 1.38
N TRP A 418 23.03 -12.69 1.85
CA TRP A 418 21.84 -11.99 2.31
C TRP A 418 21.74 -10.64 1.60
N ALA A 419 20.57 -10.36 1.05
CA ALA A 419 20.20 -9.08 0.45
C ALA A 419 19.64 -8.16 1.55
N LYS A 420 20.19 -6.95 1.65
CA LYS A 420 19.56 -5.85 2.37
C LYS A 420 18.43 -5.30 1.50
N LEU A 421 17.19 -5.48 1.95
CA LEU A 421 15.98 -5.01 1.27
C LEU A 421 15.64 -3.59 1.69
N ARG A 422 15.37 -2.73 0.71
CA ARG A 422 15.01 -1.32 0.93
C ARG A 422 13.68 -1.17 1.65
N ASP A 423 12.61 -1.72 1.08
CA ASP A 423 11.23 -1.43 1.52
C ASP A 423 10.94 -1.98 2.91
N GLN A 424 11.57 -3.11 3.25
CA GLN A 424 11.42 -3.76 4.55
C GLN A 424 12.51 -3.37 5.54
N ASN A 425 13.48 -2.55 5.12
CA ASN A 425 14.64 -2.12 5.91
C ASN A 425 15.30 -3.29 6.69
N GLY A 426 15.47 -4.44 6.06
CA GLY A 426 15.99 -5.64 6.71
C GLY A 426 16.67 -6.58 5.73
N TYR A 427 17.15 -7.72 6.21
CA TYR A 427 17.95 -8.68 5.47
C TYR A 427 17.12 -9.92 5.15
N MET A 428 17.18 -10.35 3.90
CA MET A 428 16.59 -11.59 3.42
C MET A 428 17.70 -12.44 2.80
N THR A 429 17.74 -13.73 3.08
CA THR A 429 18.72 -14.60 2.40
C THR A 429 18.42 -14.69 0.91
N ASN A 430 19.47 -14.63 0.08
CA ASN A 430 19.36 -14.68 -1.38
C ASN A 430 18.77 -15.99 -1.91
N ILE A 431 18.72 -17.05 -1.07
CA ILE A 431 18.09 -18.33 -1.45
C ILE A 431 16.62 -18.18 -1.87
N TYR A 432 15.94 -17.13 -1.41
CA TYR A 432 14.54 -16.86 -1.73
C TYR A 432 14.34 -15.94 -2.93
N ILE A 433 15.41 -15.43 -3.54
CA ILE A 433 15.36 -14.63 -4.76
C ILE A 433 15.31 -15.58 -5.97
N ASP A 434 14.44 -15.28 -6.93
CA ASP A 434 14.33 -15.95 -8.22
C ASP A 434 15.47 -15.49 -9.15
N ASP A 435 16.71 -15.81 -8.75
CA ASP A 435 17.94 -15.61 -9.53
C ASP A 435 18.85 -16.83 -9.32
N PRO A 436 19.50 -17.36 -10.37
CA PRO A 436 20.34 -18.54 -10.25
C PRO A 436 21.65 -18.31 -9.47
N ASN A 437 22.07 -17.06 -9.26
CA ASN A 437 23.33 -16.74 -8.60
C ASN A 437 23.18 -16.65 -7.08
N ALA A 438 24.07 -17.32 -6.34
CA ALA A 438 24.07 -17.24 -4.88
C ALA A 438 24.34 -15.80 -4.37
N LYS A 439 25.32 -15.13 -4.98
CA LYS A 439 25.59 -13.70 -4.85
C LYS A 439 24.93 -13.00 -6.06
N LEU A 440 24.04 -12.04 -5.81
CA LEU A 440 23.29 -11.37 -6.86
C LEU A 440 24.25 -10.60 -7.78
N PRO A 441 24.08 -10.69 -9.11
CA PRO A 441 24.95 -9.99 -10.05
C PRO A 441 24.77 -8.48 -9.93
N GLY A 442 25.87 -7.72 -10.00
CA GLY A 442 25.87 -6.25 -9.98
C GLY A 442 25.66 -5.63 -8.59
N VAL A 443 24.83 -6.25 -7.73
CA VAL A 443 24.50 -5.71 -6.41
C VAL A 443 25.78 -5.51 -5.56
N PRO A 444 26.02 -4.30 -5.02
CA PRO A 444 27.24 -4.00 -4.25
C PRO A 444 27.27 -4.75 -2.92
N ASP A 445 28.47 -4.94 -2.38
CA ASP A 445 28.64 -5.48 -1.03
C ASP A 445 28.29 -4.42 0.03
N CYS A 446 27.62 -4.84 1.10
CA CYS A 446 27.57 -4.09 2.35
C CYS A 446 28.94 -4.23 3.07
#